data_AF-A0AAD9TW30-F1
#
_entry.id   AF-A0AAD9TW30-F1
#
_cell.length_a   1.000
_cell.length_b   1.000
_cell.length_c   1.000
_cell.angle_alpha   90.00
_cell.angle_beta   90.00
_cell.angle_gamma   90.00
#
_symmetry.space_group_name_H-M   'P 1'
#
loop_
_entity.id
_entity.type
_entity.pdbx_description
1 polymer ?
#
loop_
_entity_poly.entity_id
_entity_poly.type
_entity_poly.pdbx_seq_one_letter_code
_entity_poly.pdbx_strand_id
1 'polypeptide(L)'
;MARNVKFEEVSCEQEEGAHFLATGELVSLSEQQLADCDHECDPEEYDACDSGCNGGLMTSTFEYTLKAGGLEREEDYPYTETDRGGCKFDKTKVVASIYNFSVVSIDEDQIAAY
;
A
#
# COMPACT_ATOMS: atom_id res chain seq x y z
N MET A 1 4.19 -7.74 23.89
CA MET A 1 4.64 -8.32 22.62
C MET A 1 4.56 -7.18 21.61
N ALA A 2 5.70 -6.67 21.16
CA ALA A 2 5.70 -5.61 20.15
C ALA A 2 5.30 -6.26 18.83
N ARG A 3 4.16 -5.87 18.28
CA ARG A 3 3.89 -6.09 16.85
C ARG A 3 4.86 -5.17 16.14
N ASN A 4 5.83 -5.73 15.43
CA ASN A 4 6.70 -4.95 14.58
C ASN A 4 5.83 -4.51 13.41
N VAL A 5 5.47 -3.23 13.40
CA VAL A 5 4.74 -2.62 12.27
C VAL A 5 5.66 -2.73 11.05
N LYS A 6 5.22 -3.44 10.02
CA LYS A 6 5.93 -3.54 8.74
C LYS A 6 5.65 -2.28 7.93
N PHE A 7 6.64 -1.79 7.16
CA PHE A 7 6.46 -0.61 6.33
C PHE A 7 5.30 -0.75 5.33
N GLU A 8 5.00 -1.98 4.89
CA GLU A 8 3.87 -2.31 4.01
C GLU A 8 2.50 -2.15 4.71
N GLU A 9 2.41 -2.35 6.03
CA GLU A 9 1.16 -2.11 6.80
C GLU A 9 0.80 -0.61 6.80
N VAL A 10 1.81 0.26 6.83
CA VAL A 10 1.61 1.73 6.90
C VAL A 10 0.97 2.28 5.62
N SER A 11 1.27 1.70 4.46
CA SER A 11 0.67 2.11 3.19
C SER A 11 -0.81 1.74 3.13
N CYS A 12 -1.17 0.50 3.49
CA CYS A 12 -2.57 0.06 3.54
C CYS A 12 -3.39 0.91 4.51
N GLU A 13 -2.90 1.17 5.72
CA GLU A 13 -3.60 2.00 6.73
C GLU A 13 -3.95 3.40 6.21
N GLN A 14 -3.07 4.01 5.41
CA GLN A 14 -3.32 5.32 4.78
C GLN A 14 -4.43 5.23 3.73
N GLU A 15 -4.40 4.19 2.89
CA GLU A 15 -5.44 3.94 1.89
C GLU A 15 -6.79 3.60 2.53
N GLU A 16 -6.80 2.82 3.60
CA GLU A 16 -7.99 2.49 4.41
C GLU A 16 -8.62 3.74 5.00
N GLY A 17 -7.80 4.62 5.60
CA GLY A 17 -8.24 5.88 6.15
C GLY A 17 -8.82 6.81 5.08
N ALA A 18 -8.12 6.94 3.95
CA ALA A 18 -8.60 7.74 2.82
C ALA A 18 -9.90 7.18 2.22
N HIS A 19 -9.99 5.85 2.09
CA HIS A 19 -11.20 5.17 1.63
C HIS A 19 -12.37 5.43 2.58
N PHE A 20 -12.18 5.28 3.88
CA PHE A 20 -13.21 5.56 4.88
C PHE A 20 -13.69 7.02 4.83
N LEU A 21 -12.79 7.98 4.66
CA LEU A 21 -13.17 9.39 4.51
C LEU A 21 -14.01 9.64 3.25
N ALA A 22 -13.78 8.88 2.17
CA ALA A 22 -14.49 9.03 0.91
C ALA A 22 -15.85 8.29 0.88
N THR A 23 -15.91 7.07 1.44
CA THR A 23 -17.08 6.17 1.31
C THR A 23 -17.88 6.03 2.60
N GLY A 24 -17.28 6.28 3.76
CA GLY A 24 -17.84 5.98 5.08
C GLY A 24 -17.74 4.52 5.48
N GLU A 25 -17.08 3.66 4.68
CA GLU A 25 -16.86 2.25 4.98
C GLU A 25 -15.39 2.02 5.33
N LEU A 26 -15.12 1.41 6.49
CA LEU A 26 -13.77 1.03 6.87
C LEU A 26 -13.57 -0.42 6.44
N VAL A 27 -12.73 -0.62 5.44
CA VAL A 27 -12.33 -1.93 4.93
C VAL A 27 -10.90 -2.19 5.35
N SER A 28 -10.56 -3.45 5.60
CA SER A 28 -9.16 -3.86 5.79
C SER A 28 -8.61 -4.32 4.45
N LEU A 29 -7.49 -3.74 4.03
CA LEU A 29 -6.84 -3.99 2.73
C LEU A 29 -5.72 -5.00 2.86
N SER A 30 -5.46 -5.74 1.79
CA SER A 30 -4.46 -6.81 1.79
C SER A 30 -3.03 -6.27 1.73
N GLU A 31 -2.28 -6.38 2.81
CA GLU A 31 -0.83 -6.13 2.79
C GLU A 31 -0.10 -7.21 1.98
N GLN A 32 -0.68 -8.42 1.89
CA GLN A 32 -0.09 -9.51 1.13
C GLN A 32 -0.10 -9.25 -0.37
N GLN A 33 -1.13 -8.57 -0.89
CA GLN A 33 -1.16 -8.14 -2.28
C GLN A 33 0.05 -7.24 -2.59
N LEU A 34 0.37 -6.30 -1.70
CA LEU A 34 1.56 -5.45 -1.87
C LEU A 34 2.83 -6.30 -1.83
N ALA A 35 2.98 -7.14 -0.80
CA ALA A 35 4.19 -7.96 -0.65
C ALA A 35 4.45 -8.92 -1.82
N ASP A 36 3.40 -9.47 -2.44
CA ASP A 36 3.52 -10.44 -3.54
C ASP A 36 3.56 -9.82 -4.94
N CYS A 37 2.99 -8.63 -5.13
CA CYS A 37 2.75 -8.04 -6.45
C CYS A 37 3.45 -6.71 -6.70
N ASP A 38 3.80 -5.97 -5.64
CA ASP A 38 4.46 -4.69 -5.76
C ASP A 38 5.96 -4.87 -5.97
N HIS A 39 6.38 -4.51 -7.18
CA HIS A 39 7.78 -4.49 -7.62
C HIS A 39 8.09 -3.16 -8.30
N GLU A 40 7.30 -2.11 -8.02
CA GLU A 40 7.54 -0.80 -8.57
C GLU A 40 8.81 -0.19 -7.96
N CYS A 41 9.47 0.65 -8.75
CA CYS A 41 10.71 1.31 -8.36
C CYS A 41 10.49 2.81 -8.31
N ASP A 42 11.13 3.49 -7.36
CA ASP A 42 11.09 4.93 -7.29
C ASP A 42 11.77 5.55 -8.52
N PRO A 43 11.09 6.46 -9.25
CA PRO A 43 11.65 7.08 -10.45
C PRO A 43 12.83 8.02 -10.15
N GLU A 44 12.95 8.54 -8.92
CA GLU A 44 14.06 9.40 -8.48
C GLU A 44 15.23 8.57 -7.92
N GLU A 45 14.98 7.35 -7.42
CA GLU A 45 15.99 6.42 -6.90
C GLU A 45 15.82 5.01 -7.50
N TYR A 46 16.38 4.79 -8.69
CA TYR A 46 16.19 3.56 -9.49
C TYR A 46 16.58 2.24 -8.79
N ASP A 47 17.47 2.29 -7.80
CA ASP A 47 17.87 1.11 -7.02
C ASP A 47 16.93 0.84 -5.82
N ALA A 48 15.91 1.67 -5.61
CA ALA A 48 14.90 1.52 -4.57
C ALA A 48 13.59 1.01 -5.16
N CYS A 49 13.42 -0.32 -5.14
CA CYS A 49 12.21 -1.00 -5.59
C CYS A 49 11.58 -1.80 -4.46
N ASP A 50 10.26 -1.92 -4.50
CA ASP A 50 9.52 -2.77 -3.58
C ASP A 50 9.91 -4.24 -3.78
N SER A 51 10.25 -4.88 -2.67
CA SER A 51 10.84 -6.23 -2.64
C SER A 51 10.17 -7.09 -1.57
N GLY A 52 8.86 -6.90 -1.39
CA GLY A 52 8.04 -7.58 -0.41
C GLY A 52 8.65 -7.55 0.98
N CYS A 53 8.94 -8.73 1.52
CA CYS A 53 9.49 -8.88 2.87
C CYS A 53 10.88 -8.24 3.07
N ASN A 54 11.57 -7.82 2.01
CA ASN A 54 12.86 -7.13 2.09
C ASN A 54 12.71 -5.60 2.24
N GLY A 55 11.48 -5.11 2.27
CA GLY A 55 11.17 -3.69 2.40
C GLY A 55 10.83 -3.04 1.06
N GLY A 56 10.55 -1.74 1.16
CA GLY A 56 9.94 -0.99 0.09
C GLY A 56 9.77 0.50 0.44
N LEU A 57 9.29 1.28 -0.53
CA LEU A 57 8.96 2.69 -0.39
C LEU A 57 7.45 2.91 -0.52
N MET A 58 6.93 3.81 0.30
CA MET A 58 5.50 4.13 0.29
C MET A 58 5.05 4.78 -1.03
N THR A 59 5.94 5.56 -1.66
CA THR A 59 5.66 6.23 -2.94
C THR A 59 5.51 5.22 -4.08
N SER A 60 6.36 4.21 -4.16
CA SER A 60 6.27 3.15 -5.16
C SER A 60 5.03 2.29 -4.94
N THR A 61 4.64 2.02 -3.69
CA THR A 61 3.35 1.37 -3.39
C THR A 61 2.15 2.15 -3.91
N PHE A 62 2.09 3.47 -3.74
CA PHE A 62 1.00 4.24 -4.33
C PHE A 62 1.02 4.25 -5.86
N GLU A 63 2.20 4.25 -6.48
CA GLU A 63 2.30 4.05 -7.93
C GLU A 63 1.78 2.67 -8.36
N TYR A 64 2.11 1.63 -7.62
CA TYR A 64 1.58 0.28 -7.84
C TYR A 64 0.07 0.29 -7.71
N THR A 65 -0.51 0.82 -6.63
CA THR A 65 -1.96 0.85 -6.44
C THR A 65 -2.67 1.57 -7.59
N LEU A 66 -2.09 2.68 -8.09
CA LEU A 66 -2.58 3.39 -9.28
C LEU A 66 -2.53 2.53 -10.54
N LYS A 67 -1.44 1.81 -10.77
CA LYS A 67 -1.22 0.94 -11.96
C LYS A 67 -2.07 -0.34 -11.91
N ALA A 68 -2.17 -0.96 -10.74
CA ALA A 68 -2.96 -2.15 -10.46
C ALA A 68 -4.46 -1.85 -10.57
N GLY A 69 -4.86 -0.63 -10.23
CA GLY A 69 -6.23 -0.15 -10.22
C GLY A 69 -6.91 -0.30 -8.85
N GLY A 70 -6.15 -0.60 -7.80
CA GLY A 70 -6.62 -0.72 -6.42
C GLY A 70 -6.16 -1.98 -5.69
N LEU A 71 -6.62 -2.11 -4.46
CA LEU A 71 -6.32 -3.21 -3.53
C LEU A 71 -7.57 -4.06 -3.21
N GLU A 72 -7.32 -5.35 -2.99
CA GLU A 72 -8.27 -6.32 -2.47
C GLU A 72 -8.40 -6.20 -0.95
N ARG A 73 -9.46 -6.80 -0.40
CA ARG A 73 -9.62 -6.92 1.05
C ARG A 73 -8.65 -7.94 1.63
N GLU A 74 -8.27 -7.74 2.87
CA GLU A 74 -7.49 -8.71 3.66
C GLU A 74 -8.21 -10.07 3.75
N GLU A 75 -9.56 -10.09 3.74
CA GLU A 75 -10.31 -11.36 3.73
C GLU A 75 -10.20 -12.14 2.39
N ASP A 76 -9.99 -11.42 1.29
CA ASP A 76 -9.94 -11.98 -0.07
C ASP A 76 -8.52 -12.38 -0.48
N TYR A 77 -7.52 -11.68 0.05
CA TYR A 77 -6.10 -11.97 -0.12
C TYR A 77 -5.39 -11.94 1.26
N PRO A 78 -5.50 -13.01 2.06
CA PRO A 78 -5.02 -13.00 3.44
C PRO A 78 -3.50 -12.94 3.56
N TYR A 79 -3.04 -12.31 4.64
CA TYR A 79 -1.64 -12.30 5.03
C TYR A 79 -1.07 -13.68 5.34
N THR A 80 0.04 -14.01 4.70
CA THR A 80 0.72 -15.31 4.84
C THR A 80 2.12 -15.21 5.46
N GLU A 81 2.54 -14.01 5.86
CA GLU A 81 3.87 -13.73 6.42
C GLU A 81 5.03 -14.12 5.49
N THR A 82 4.77 -14.28 4.18
CA THR A 82 5.76 -14.65 3.16
C THR A 82 5.38 -14.07 1.81
N ASP A 83 6.39 -13.70 1.03
CA ASP A 83 6.31 -13.21 -0.36
C ASP A 83 6.57 -14.31 -1.41
N ARG A 84 6.72 -15.57 -0.98
CA ARG A 84 7.04 -16.70 -1.87
C ARG A 84 5.83 -17.26 -2.60
N GLY A 85 4.64 -16.74 -2.30
CA GLY A 85 3.38 -17.18 -2.88
C GLY A 85 3.20 -16.78 -4.34
N GLY A 86 3.94 -15.75 -4.78
CA GLY A 86 3.77 -15.09 -6.07
C GLY A 86 2.47 -14.28 -6.14
N CYS A 87 2.44 -13.29 -7.03
CA CYS A 87 1.28 -12.41 -7.18
C CYS A 87 -0.01 -13.17 -7.60
N LYS A 88 -1.06 -13.04 -6.79
CA LYS A 88 -2.40 -13.63 -7.02
C LYS A 88 -3.50 -12.58 -7.17
N PHE A 89 -3.11 -11.34 -7.44
CA PHE A 89 -4.03 -10.22 -7.52
C PHE A 89 -5.19 -10.47 -8.51
N ASP A 90 -6.42 -10.30 -8.02
CA ASP A 90 -7.64 -10.36 -8.81
C ASP A 90 -8.30 -8.99 -8.89
N LYS A 91 -8.20 -8.37 -10.08
CA LYS A 91 -8.83 -7.07 -10.38
C LYS A 91 -10.33 -7.02 -10.14
N THR A 92 -11.02 -8.16 -10.13
CA THR A 92 -12.47 -8.21 -9.90
C THR A 92 -12.87 -8.08 -8.43
N LYS A 93 -11.90 -8.20 -7.52
CA LYS A 93 -12.08 -8.14 -6.06
C LYS A 93 -11.57 -6.84 -5.43
N VAL A 94 -11.18 -5.87 -6.25
CA VAL A 94 -10.74 -4.56 -5.78
C VAL A 94 -11.86 -3.85 -5.02
N VAL A 95 -11.53 -3.33 -3.84
CA VAL A 95 -12.48 -2.61 -2.98
C VAL A 95 -12.05 -1.19 -2.66
N ALA A 96 -10.76 -0.90 -2.71
CA ALA A 96 -10.21 0.44 -2.54
C ALA A 96 -9.30 0.77 -3.71
N SER A 97 -9.33 2.02 -4.13
CA SER A 97 -8.45 2.53 -5.19
C SER A 97 -8.12 3.98 -4.87
N ILE A 98 -6.91 4.38 -5.23
CA ILE A 98 -6.47 5.78 -5.19
C ILE A 98 -6.45 6.34 -6.61
N TYR A 99 -6.67 7.65 -6.74
CA TYR A 99 -6.63 8.35 -8.04
C TYR A 99 -5.38 9.21 -8.20
N ASN A 100 -4.83 9.67 -7.09
CA ASN A 100 -3.58 10.40 -7.01
C ASN A 100 -3.00 10.26 -5.59
N PHE A 101 -1.74 10.60 -5.46
CA PHE A 101 -1.10 10.86 -4.17
C PHE A 101 -0.28 12.15 -4.29
N SER A 102 0.11 12.72 -3.16
CA SER A 102 0.96 13.91 -3.12
C SER A 102 2.01 13.74 -2.03
N VAL A 103 3.24 14.12 -2.33
CA VAL A 103 4.32 14.13 -1.35
C VAL A 103 4.27 15.44 -0.58
N VAL A 104 4.11 15.34 0.73
CA VAL A 104 4.06 16.50 1.63
C VAL A 104 5.48 16.96 1.96
N SER A 105 5.65 18.25 2.28
CA SER A 105 6.92 18.79 2.75
C SER A 105 7.40 18.09 4.02
N ILE A 106 8.73 18.02 4.22
CA ILE A 106 9.36 17.53 5.46
C ILE A 106 9.21 18.50 6.65
N ASP A 107 8.60 19.65 6.43
CA ASP A 107 8.38 20.69 7.42
C ASP A 107 7.14 20.37 8.29
N GLU A 108 7.33 20.25 9.60
CA GLU A 108 6.28 19.81 10.54
C GLU A 108 5.08 20.78 10.57
N ASP A 109 5.32 22.08 10.43
CA ASP A 109 4.27 23.09 10.40
C ASP A 109 3.41 22.94 9.13
N GLN A 110 4.01 22.58 8.00
CA GLN A 110 3.27 22.29 6.77
C GLN A 110 2.52 20.96 6.82
N ILE A 111 3.04 19.92 7.47
CA ILE A 111 2.33 18.65 7.63
C ILE A 111 1.05 18.85 8.47
N ALA A 112 1.12 19.66 9.53
CA ALA A 112 -0.02 19.94 10.40
C ALA A 112 -1.08 20.86 9.78
N ALA A 113 -0.76 21.52 8.66
CA ALA A 113 -1.64 22.50 8.01
C ALA A 113 -2.57 21.90 6.95
N TYR A 114 -2.38 20.62 6.59
CA TYR A 114 -3.27 19.85 5.71
C TYR A 114 -4.41 19.19 6.49
#